data_AF-A0AAD4XPI9-F1
#
_entry.id   AF-A0AAD4XPI9-F1
#
_cell.length_a   1.000
_cell.length_b   1.000
_cell.length_c   1.000
_cell.angle_alpha   90.00
_cell.angle_beta   90.00
_cell.angle_gamma   90.00
#
_symmetry.space_group_name_H-M   'P 1'
#
loop_
_entity.id
_entity.type
_entity.pdbx_description
1 polymer ?
#
loop_
_entity_poly.entity_id
_entity_poly.type
_entity_poly.pdbx_seq_one_letter_code
_entity_poly.pdbx_strand_id
1 'polypeptide(L)'
;MAFLSKSAFSSFAKSEPPSPSPQATPPDNNSNNNNISAEDRLREAEDRLREAIEELQRRQRRNRGLHEYAPPCEHADESCIAHAIGNLCQTFLLSYGVRVGIGILLRAFKLARRQSYSSLLDLKQLVSEKDLIVREEACRIGLLFGGFTGSYHLLRCLLRKFRKKETPFNAILAGSVAGLSILALDDPSRRRTLALYLLARLGQCAYNSAKSKNKFHLWGSHWSHGDSLLFALACGQVMYAFVMRPESLPKSYQDFIQKTGPVAKPIYKAVRDSCRGSPIDVVSLSAYLSNSKASSSLKIQEFPSIIPCSMIHPDTSSCLQHNARAASATFRKTFPLYFSLTFVPFVVLRLQKFMDSPARTCWLAVKGAVRSTTFLSSFVGIFQGVICLHRKVAVKDHKLVYWLAGGFASLSVLLEKKARRGELALYVLPRAGDSLWYILVNRHFLPDIKNAEVALFCLCMGGIMYYLEHEPDTMAPFLRGIIRRFLASRITNPPPSANRTASYVYLQNLEAAEKPKLLESSNGTEAPASEKLNLESIPGL
;
A
#
# COMPACT_ATOMS: atom_id res chain seq x y z
N MET A 1 -7.24 -33.36 -48.73
CA MET A 1 -7.09 -34.53 -47.84
C MET A 1 -8.32 -34.52 -46.94
N ALA A 2 -9.39 -35.27 -47.26
CA ALA A 2 -9.55 -36.73 -47.05
C ALA A 2 -9.56 -37.06 -45.54
N PHE A 3 -10.56 -37.72 -44.93
CA PHE A 3 -11.56 -38.71 -45.40
C PHE A 3 -13.01 -38.26 -45.01
N LEU A 4 -14.08 -38.50 -45.79
CA LEU A 4 -14.86 -39.74 -46.02
C LEU A 4 -15.44 -40.34 -44.71
N SER A 5 -16.72 -40.75 -44.57
CA SER A 5 -17.60 -41.54 -45.47
C SER A 5 -19.08 -41.33 -45.05
N LYS A 6 -20.09 -41.11 -45.93
CA LYS A 6 -21.10 -42.10 -46.46
C LYS A 6 -21.80 -42.96 -45.38
N SER A 7 -23.12 -43.28 -45.46
CA SER A 7 -24.10 -43.19 -46.57
C SER A 7 -25.55 -43.53 -46.16
N ALA A 8 -26.53 -43.17 -47.01
CA ALA A 8 -27.76 -43.95 -47.35
C ALA A 8 -28.86 -44.12 -46.27
N PHE A 9 -30.17 -44.25 -46.57
CA PHE A 9 -30.99 -44.13 -47.80
C PHE A 9 -32.43 -43.75 -47.32
N SER A 10 -33.08 -42.68 -47.80
CA SER A 10 -34.06 -42.65 -48.91
C SER A 10 -35.25 -43.64 -48.82
N SER A 11 -36.48 -43.12 -48.62
CA SER A 11 -37.77 -43.57 -49.21
C SER A 11 -38.97 -42.94 -48.45
N PHE A 12 -40.08 -42.41 -49.02
CA PHE A 12 -40.52 -42.05 -50.38
C PHE A 12 -41.67 -41.00 -50.28
N ALA A 13 -41.88 -40.16 -51.33
CA ALA A 13 -43.16 -39.65 -51.92
C ALA A 13 -44.42 -39.35 -51.03
N LYS A 14 -45.34 -38.40 -51.28
CA LYS A 14 -45.71 -37.42 -52.36
C LYS A 14 -46.90 -36.57 -51.79
N SER A 15 -47.50 -35.51 -52.37
CA SER A 15 -47.21 -34.62 -53.53
C SER A 15 -48.14 -33.38 -53.54
N GLU A 16 -47.55 -32.18 -53.72
CA GLU A 16 -47.99 -31.10 -54.64
C GLU A 16 -49.20 -30.15 -54.31
N PRO A 17 -49.27 -28.94 -54.95
CA PRO A 17 -49.91 -27.69 -54.45
C PRO A 17 -51.23 -27.34 -55.23
N PRO A 18 -51.78 -26.09 -55.38
CA PRO A 18 -51.36 -24.73 -54.91
C PRO A 18 -52.45 -23.66 -54.49
N SER A 19 -51.99 -22.59 -53.81
CA SER A 19 -52.48 -21.16 -53.85
C SER A 19 -53.93 -20.81 -53.44
N PRO A 20 -54.31 -19.52 -53.18
CA PRO A 20 -53.57 -18.26 -52.96
C PRO A 20 -53.90 -17.55 -51.60
N SER A 21 -53.41 -16.31 -51.40
CA SER A 21 -53.75 -15.35 -50.31
C SER A 21 -55.04 -14.55 -50.63
N PRO A 22 -55.57 -13.57 -49.80
CA PRO A 22 -55.10 -13.01 -48.51
C PRO A 22 -56.21 -12.81 -47.42
N GLN A 23 -55.84 -12.36 -46.20
CA GLN A 23 -56.45 -11.23 -45.42
C GLN A 23 -55.91 -11.14 -43.98
N ALA A 24 -56.07 -9.99 -43.32
CA ALA A 24 -55.53 -9.69 -41.99
C ALA A 24 -56.60 -9.75 -40.88
N THR A 25 -56.19 -10.12 -39.66
CA THR A 25 -57.02 -10.19 -38.44
C THR A 25 -56.43 -9.34 -37.30
N PRO A 26 -57.24 -8.88 -36.33
CA PRO A 26 -56.82 -7.92 -35.28
C PRO A 26 -55.94 -8.56 -34.18
N PRO A 27 -55.26 -7.76 -33.33
CA PRO A 27 -54.26 -8.27 -32.38
C PRO A 27 -54.87 -9.03 -31.19
N ASP A 28 -54.17 -10.09 -30.76
CA ASP A 28 -54.56 -10.96 -29.66
C ASP A 28 -54.61 -10.24 -28.30
N ASN A 29 -55.74 -10.37 -27.61
CA ASN A 29 -56.00 -9.80 -26.29
C ASN A 29 -55.28 -10.54 -25.13
N ASN A 30 -54.37 -11.47 -25.44
CA ASN A 30 -53.77 -12.43 -24.51
C ASN A 30 -52.42 -11.97 -23.91
N SER A 31 -51.77 -10.94 -24.46
CA SER A 31 -50.49 -10.44 -23.95
C SER A 31 -50.65 -9.64 -22.65
N ASN A 32 -51.66 -8.77 -22.56
CA ASN A 32 -51.90 -7.93 -21.38
C ASN A 32 -52.27 -8.74 -20.12
N ASN A 33 -53.14 -9.75 -20.23
CA ASN A 33 -53.51 -10.59 -19.09
C ASN A 33 -52.32 -11.36 -18.49
N ASN A 34 -51.38 -11.80 -19.34
CA ASN A 34 -50.16 -12.47 -18.88
C ASN A 34 -49.18 -11.52 -18.19
N ASN A 35 -49.07 -10.28 -18.67
CA ASN A 35 -48.23 -9.26 -18.02
C ASN A 35 -48.81 -8.84 -16.65
N ILE A 36 -50.13 -8.61 -16.55
CA ILE A 36 -50.80 -8.30 -15.28
C ILE A 36 -50.60 -9.45 -14.28
N SER A 37 -50.83 -10.70 -14.72
CA SER A 37 -50.59 -11.88 -13.88
C SER A 37 -49.11 -12.04 -13.46
N ALA A 38 -48.15 -11.55 -14.24
CA ALA A 38 -46.73 -11.58 -13.89
C ALA A 38 -46.38 -10.48 -12.88
N GLU A 39 -46.93 -9.28 -13.02
CA GLU A 39 -46.73 -8.16 -12.07
C GLU A 39 -47.35 -8.46 -10.70
N ASP A 40 -48.55 -9.06 -10.65
CA ASP A 40 -49.19 -9.44 -9.39
C ASP A 40 -48.40 -10.52 -8.64
N ARG A 41 -47.85 -11.52 -9.35
CA ARG A 41 -46.93 -12.52 -8.76
C ARG A 41 -45.64 -11.90 -8.22
N LEU A 42 -45.16 -10.84 -8.87
CA LEU A 42 -43.92 -10.15 -8.47
C LEU A 42 -44.15 -9.26 -7.24
N ARG A 43 -45.33 -8.64 -7.12
CA ARG A 43 -45.80 -7.99 -5.88
C ARG A 43 -45.98 -8.99 -4.74
N GLU A 44 -46.65 -10.11 -4.98
CA GLU A 44 -46.82 -11.15 -3.97
C GLU A 44 -45.48 -11.71 -3.47
N ALA A 45 -44.47 -11.82 -4.35
CA ALA A 45 -43.11 -12.17 -3.97
C ALA A 45 -42.41 -11.08 -3.15
N GLU A 46 -42.61 -9.79 -3.48
CA GLU A 46 -42.07 -8.68 -2.69
C GLU A 46 -42.70 -8.60 -1.30
N ASP A 47 -44.01 -8.78 -1.19
CA ASP A 47 -44.74 -8.74 0.09
C ASP A 47 -44.33 -9.92 0.99
N ARG A 48 -44.25 -11.14 0.45
CA ARG A 48 -43.70 -12.30 1.18
C ARG A 48 -42.25 -12.08 1.63
N LEU A 49 -41.45 -11.35 0.84
CA LEU A 49 -40.08 -10.99 1.21
C LEU A 49 -40.06 -9.92 2.32
N ARG A 50 -40.95 -8.91 2.27
CA ARG A 50 -41.12 -7.92 3.34
C ARG A 50 -41.55 -8.58 4.65
N GLU A 51 -42.54 -9.47 4.61
CA GLU A 51 -42.96 -10.24 5.78
C GLU A 51 -41.83 -11.11 6.35
N ALA A 52 -41.05 -11.78 5.49
CA ALA A 52 -39.88 -12.54 5.92
C ALA A 52 -38.79 -11.66 6.56
N ILE A 53 -38.58 -10.44 6.06
CA ILE A 53 -37.67 -9.45 6.64
C ILE A 53 -38.21 -8.93 7.99
N GLU A 54 -39.50 -8.62 8.10
CA GLU A 54 -40.12 -8.20 9.36
C GLU A 54 -40.12 -9.30 10.41
N GLU A 55 -40.36 -10.55 10.03
CA GLU A 55 -40.29 -11.70 10.93
C GLU A 55 -38.84 -12.00 11.35
N LEU A 56 -37.86 -11.84 10.46
CA LEU A 56 -36.43 -11.86 10.83
C LEU A 56 -36.09 -10.74 11.82
N GLN A 57 -36.61 -9.51 11.60
CA GLN A 57 -36.42 -8.41 12.54
C GLN A 57 -37.15 -8.65 13.87
N ARG A 58 -38.36 -9.22 13.88
CA ARG A 58 -39.07 -9.62 15.11
C ARG A 58 -38.29 -10.70 15.86
N ARG A 59 -37.75 -11.71 15.17
CA ARG A 59 -36.87 -12.73 15.77
C ARG A 59 -35.58 -12.13 16.33
N GLN A 60 -34.95 -11.18 15.64
CA GLN A 60 -33.80 -10.44 16.15
C GLN A 60 -34.15 -9.58 17.37
N ARG A 61 -35.32 -8.91 17.38
CA ARG A 61 -35.82 -8.14 18.52
C ARG A 61 -36.17 -9.06 19.71
N ARG A 62 -36.74 -10.24 19.47
CA ARG A 62 -37.04 -11.25 20.50
C ARG A 62 -35.78 -11.89 21.07
N ASN A 63 -34.78 -12.20 20.24
CA ASN A 63 -33.45 -12.62 20.71
C ASN A 63 -32.75 -11.49 21.50
N ARG A 64 -32.91 -10.22 21.11
CA ARG A 64 -32.44 -9.08 21.90
C ARG A 64 -33.16 -8.94 23.25
N GLY A 65 -34.46 -9.24 23.29
CA GLY A 65 -35.26 -9.25 24.53
C GLY A 65 -34.85 -10.35 25.51
N LEU A 66 -34.53 -11.56 25.03
CA LEU A 66 -33.95 -12.62 25.87
C LEU A 66 -32.48 -12.36 26.27
N HIS A 67 -31.82 -11.35 25.70
CA HIS A 67 -30.40 -11.04 25.93
C HIS A 67 -30.14 -10.15 27.16
N GLU A 68 -31.16 -9.87 27.99
CA GLU A 68 -31.03 -9.06 29.22
C GLU A 68 -30.11 -9.71 30.29
N TYR A 69 -29.83 -11.01 30.16
CA TYR A 69 -28.93 -11.79 31.03
C TYR A 69 -27.64 -12.29 30.35
N ALA A 70 -27.26 -11.75 29.19
CA ALA A 70 -26.02 -12.16 28.52
C ALA A 70 -24.76 -11.67 29.26
N PRO A 71 -23.68 -12.48 29.34
CA PRO A 71 -22.42 -12.03 29.93
C PRO A 71 -21.83 -10.85 29.13
N PRO A 72 -21.16 -9.87 29.79
CA PRO A 72 -20.66 -8.67 29.13
C PRO A 72 -19.49 -8.91 28.15
N CYS A 73 -19.12 -10.15 27.88
CA CYS A 73 -18.10 -10.57 26.91
C CYS A 73 -18.54 -11.89 26.24
N GLU A 74 -18.35 -12.00 24.92
CA GLU A 74 -18.86 -13.11 24.07
C GLU A 74 -18.08 -14.44 24.21
N HIS A 75 -17.15 -14.57 25.16
CA HIS A 75 -16.42 -15.82 25.42
C HIS A 75 -17.14 -16.63 26.50
N ALA A 76 -18.19 -17.37 26.11
CA ALA A 76 -19.13 -18.03 27.02
C ALA A 76 -18.47 -18.98 28.05
N ASP A 77 -17.45 -19.73 27.65
CA ASP A 77 -16.89 -20.85 28.44
C ASP A 77 -15.47 -20.60 28.98
N GLU A 78 -14.87 -19.44 28.70
CA GLU A 78 -13.49 -19.10 29.11
C GLU A 78 -13.43 -17.82 29.97
N SER A 79 -12.53 -17.79 30.95
CA SER A 79 -12.29 -16.57 31.73
C SER A 79 -11.66 -15.47 30.86
N CYS A 80 -11.94 -14.19 31.17
CA CYS A 80 -11.36 -13.03 30.46
C CYS A 80 -9.82 -13.11 30.39
N ILE A 81 -9.21 -13.64 31.45
CA ILE A 81 -7.76 -13.79 31.59
C ILE A 81 -7.26 -14.94 30.71
N ALA A 82 -7.93 -16.10 30.71
CA ALA A 82 -7.59 -17.21 29.83
C ALA A 82 -7.69 -16.80 28.35
N HIS A 83 -8.75 -16.10 27.97
CA HIS A 83 -8.92 -15.57 26.61
C HIS A 83 -7.80 -14.59 26.23
N ALA A 84 -7.42 -13.67 27.13
CA ALA A 84 -6.30 -12.74 26.91
C ALA A 84 -4.95 -13.44 26.76
N ILE A 85 -4.65 -14.43 27.62
CA ILE A 85 -3.42 -15.24 27.56
C ILE A 85 -3.37 -16.06 26.27
N GLY A 86 -4.49 -16.68 25.86
CA GLY A 86 -4.59 -17.41 24.59
C GLY A 86 -4.26 -16.54 23.39
N ASN A 87 -4.83 -15.33 23.32
CA ASN A 87 -4.55 -14.36 22.26
C ASN A 87 -3.09 -13.87 22.29
N LEU A 88 -2.51 -13.67 23.48
CA LEU A 88 -1.10 -13.31 23.65
C LEU A 88 -0.18 -14.39 23.09
N CYS A 89 -0.32 -15.63 23.58
CA CYS A 89 0.51 -16.76 23.17
C CYS A 89 0.36 -17.06 21.67
N GLN A 90 -0.87 -17.03 21.14
CA GLN A 90 -1.11 -17.32 19.73
C GLN A 90 -0.49 -16.25 18.81
N THR A 91 -0.71 -14.96 19.08
CA THR A 91 -0.11 -13.90 18.25
C THR A 91 1.41 -13.81 18.46
N PHE A 92 1.93 -14.10 19.65
CA PHE A 92 3.37 -14.23 19.89
C PHE A 92 3.97 -15.31 18.97
N LEU A 93 3.43 -16.51 18.98
CA LEU A 93 3.91 -17.62 18.15
C LEU A 93 3.78 -17.33 16.65
N LEU A 94 2.66 -16.73 16.22
CA LEU A 94 2.44 -16.35 14.82
C LEU A 94 3.46 -15.31 14.34
N SER A 95 3.68 -14.24 15.11
CA SER A 95 4.60 -13.16 14.74
C SER A 95 6.07 -13.57 14.85
N TYR A 96 6.43 -14.39 15.85
CA TYR A 96 7.73 -15.07 15.95
C TYR A 96 7.98 -15.95 14.71
N GLY A 97 7.05 -16.84 14.38
CA GLY A 97 7.15 -17.75 13.23
C GLY A 97 7.27 -17.02 11.90
N VAL A 98 6.48 -15.97 11.68
CA VAL A 98 6.59 -15.10 10.49
C VAL A 98 7.97 -14.42 10.44
N ARG A 99 8.49 -13.90 11.56
CA ARG A 99 9.79 -13.22 11.59
C ARG A 99 10.94 -14.18 11.30
N VAL A 100 10.94 -15.37 11.90
CA VAL A 100 11.92 -16.43 11.63
C VAL A 100 11.83 -16.90 10.17
N GLY A 101 10.61 -17.15 9.66
CA GLY A 101 10.39 -17.57 8.26
C GLY A 101 10.92 -16.57 7.23
N ILE A 102 10.74 -15.26 7.46
CA ILE A 102 11.32 -14.21 6.61
C ILE A 102 12.86 -14.25 6.65
N GLY A 103 13.46 -14.46 7.83
CA GLY A 103 14.92 -14.60 7.97
C GLY A 103 15.48 -15.79 7.18
N ILE A 104 14.84 -16.95 7.32
CA ILE A 104 15.18 -18.18 6.59
C ILE A 104 15.05 -17.96 5.08
N LEU A 105 13.94 -17.38 4.60
CA LEU A 105 13.70 -17.13 3.17
C LEU A 105 14.74 -16.18 2.56
N LEU A 106 15.10 -15.10 3.25
CA LEU A 106 16.14 -14.16 2.80
C LEU A 106 17.53 -14.82 2.74
N ARG A 107 17.83 -15.72 3.68
CA ARG A 107 19.08 -16.50 3.68
C ARG A 107 19.11 -17.50 2.53
N ALA A 108 18.03 -18.25 2.32
CA ALA A 108 17.88 -19.17 1.20
C ALA A 108 18.08 -18.45 -0.15
N PHE A 109 17.46 -17.28 -0.33
CA PHE A 109 17.65 -16.46 -1.53
C PHE A 109 19.10 -15.97 -1.71
N LYS A 110 19.76 -15.57 -0.62
CA LYS A 110 21.19 -15.16 -0.64
C LYS A 110 22.13 -16.31 -0.97
N LEU A 111 21.81 -17.54 -0.52
CA LEU A 111 22.61 -18.74 -0.75
C LEU A 111 22.40 -19.30 -2.18
N ALA A 112 21.15 -19.35 -2.66
CA ALA A 112 20.83 -19.67 -4.05
C ALA A 112 21.55 -18.74 -5.04
N ARG A 113 21.68 -17.44 -4.70
CA ARG A 113 22.44 -16.47 -5.49
C ARG A 113 23.96 -16.67 -5.48
N ARG A 114 24.49 -17.55 -4.62
CA ARG A 114 25.93 -17.90 -4.50
C ARG A 114 26.25 -19.31 -5.02
N GLN A 115 25.46 -19.83 -5.95
CA GLN A 115 25.70 -21.04 -6.77
C GLN A 115 25.81 -22.41 -6.07
N SER A 116 25.82 -22.51 -4.74
CA SER A 116 25.77 -23.83 -4.07
C SER A 116 24.33 -24.24 -3.76
N TYR A 117 23.74 -25.06 -4.63
CA TYR A 117 22.41 -25.65 -4.38
C TYR A 117 22.43 -26.78 -3.33
N SER A 118 23.54 -27.49 -3.19
CA SER A 118 23.69 -28.58 -2.19
C SER A 118 23.59 -28.06 -0.74
N SER A 119 24.11 -26.84 -0.47
CA SER A 119 24.03 -26.21 0.85
C SER A 119 22.65 -25.64 1.23
N LEU A 120 21.66 -25.65 0.32
CA LEU A 120 20.28 -25.28 0.65
C LEU A 120 19.52 -26.39 1.39
N LEU A 121 19.96 -27.64 1.28
CA LEU A 121 19.36 -28.80 1.93
C LEU A 121 19.91 -29.04 3.35
N ASP A 122 21.01 -28.40 3.72
CA ASP A 122 21.59 -28.52 5.05
C ASP A 122 20.84 -27.66 6.07
N LEU A 123 19.78 -28.24 6.65
CA LEU A 123 18.91 -27.60 7.63
C LEU A 123 19.69 -27.07 8.84
N LYS A 124 20.80 -27.73 9.23
CA LYS A 124 21.69 -27.26 10.32
C LYS A 124 22.47 -26.00 9.93
N GLN A 125 22.74 -25.78 8.65
CA GLN A 125 23.39 -24.57 8.17
C GLN A 125 22.41 -23.39 8.02
N LEU A 126 21.14 -23.64 7.71
CA LEU A 126 20.09 -22.60 7.73
C LEU A 126 19.67 -22.21 9.15
N VAL A 127 19.63 -23.16 10.09
CA VAL A 127 19.22 -22.98 11.49
C VAL A 127 20.44 -23.10 12.42
N SER A 128 21.54 -22.44 12.06
CA SER A 128 22.79 -22.51 12.82
C SER A 128 22.77 -21.61 14.07
N GLU A 129 23.41 -22.08 15.13
CA GLU A 129 23.43 -21.49 16.48
C GLU A 129 23.97 -20.04 16.55
N LYS A 130 24.72 -19.61 15.53
CA LYS A 130 25.23 -18.23 15.39
C LYS A 130 24.14 -17.16 15.21
N ASP A 131 22.88 -17.55 14.96
CA ASP A 131 21.76 -16.63 14.74
C ASP A 131 20.96 -16.27 16.01
N LEU A 132 21.62 -16.24 17.18
CA LEU A 132 21.02 -15.82 18.46
C LEU A 132 20.30 -14.45 18.33
N ILE A 133 20.92 -13.51 17.60
CA ILE A 133 20.38 -12.17 17.33
C ILE A 133 19.05 -12.24 16.55
N VAL A 134 18.91 -13.16 15.58
CA VAL A 134 17.67 -13.30 14.79
C VAL A 134 16.55 -13.88 15.65
N ARG A 135 16.87 -14.81 16.56
CA ARG A 135 15.92 -15.38 17.52
C ARG A 135 15.47 -14.35 18.56
N GLU A 136 16.40 -13.55 19.08
CA GLU A 136 16.11 -12.45 20.00
C GLU A 136 15.19 -11.42 19.34
N GLU A 137 15.51 -10.98 18.11
CA GLU A 137 14.67 -10.09 17.31
C GLU A 137 13.28 -10.67 17.02
N ALA A 138 13.18 -11.97 16.75
CA ALA A 138 11.90 -12.65 16.59
C ALA A 138 11.10 -12.69 17.90
N CYS A 139 11.76 -12.91 19.04
CA CYS A 139 11.14 -12.89 20.36
C CYS A 139 10.60 -11.50 20.72
N ARG A 140 11.37 -10.44 20.46
CA ARG A 140 10.98 -9.04 20.70
C ARG A 140 9.80 -8.60 19.84
N ILE A 141 9.78 -9.01 18.56
CA ILE A 141 8.63 -8.84 17.67
C ILE A 141 7.43 -9.66 18.15
N GLY A 142 7.67 -10.89 18.63
CA GLY A 142 6.68 -11.74 19.29
C GLY A 142 6.00 -11.02 20.46
N LEU A 143 6.80 -10.47 21.37
CA LEU A 143 6.35 -9.79 22.58
C LEU A 143 5.63 -8.46 22.27
N LEU A 144 6.06 -7.73 21.24
CA LEU A 144 5.36 -6.54 20.73
C LEU A 144 3.93 -6.88 20.32
N PHE A 145 3.74 -7.83 19.40
CA PHE A 145 2.42 -8.14 18.87
C PHE A 145 1.57 -8.93 19.87
N GLY A 146 2.14 -9.94 20.54
CA GLY A 146 1.42 -10.77 21.53
C GLY A 146 1.06 -9.97 22.78
N GLY A 147 1.99 -9.16 23.28
CA GLY A 147 1.74 -8.23 24.37
C GLY A 147 0.66 -7.22 24.00
N PHE A 148 0.64 -6.71 22.76
CA PHE A 148 -0.44 -5.83 22.28
C PHE A 148 -1.79 -6.53 22.29
N THR A 149 -1.94 -7.70 21.65
CA THR A 149 -3.25 -8.37 21.53
C THR A 149 -3.78 -8.85 22.88
N GLY A 150 -2.91 -9.42 23.72
CA GLY A 150 -3.28 -9.87 25.07
C GLY A 150 -3.74 -8.72 25.97
N SER A 151 -2.96 -7.65 26.07
CA SER A 151 -3.31 -6.48 26.88
C SER A 151 -4.53 -5.73 26.34
N TYR A 152 -4.70 -5.65 25.01
CA TYR A 152 -5.88 -5.07 24.38
C TYR A 152 -7.16 -5.81 24.78
N HIS A 153 -7.19 -7.14 24.61
CA HIS A 153 -8.36 -7.95 24.95
C HIS A 153 -8.63 -7.94 26.46
N LEU A 154 -7.61 -8.08 27.30
CA LEU A 154 -7.75 -8.01 28.75
C LEU A 154 -8.37 -6.67 29.19
N LEU A 155 -7.81 -5.55 28.74
CA LEU A 155 -8.28 -4.22 29.12
C LEU A 155 -9.66 -3.91 28.53
N ARG A 156 -9.98 -4.38 27.31
CA ARG A 156 -11.33 -4.28 26.75
C ARG A 156 -12.36 -5.02 27.60
N CYS A 157 -12.06 -6.26 28.03
CA CYS A 157 -12.95 -7.03 28.91
C CYS A 157 -13.10 -6.39 30.29
N LEU A 158 -12.02 -5.84 30.87
CA LEU A 158 -12.09 -5.06 32.12
C LEU A 158 -12.97 -3.81 31.96
N LEU A 159 -12.76 -3.01 30.91
CA LEU A 159 -13.56 -1.80 30.64
C LEU A 159 -15.05 -2.12 30.39
N ARG A 160 -15.35 -3.23 29.70
CA ARG A 160 -16.72 -3.76 29.56
C ARG A 160 -17.34 -4.07 30.93
N LYS A 161 -16.62 -4.82 31.79
CA LYS A 161 -17.08 -5.18 33.14
C LYS A 161 -17.31 -3.96 34.03
N PHE A 162 -16.42 -2.97 33.99
CA PHE A 162 -16.52 -1.75 34.81
C PHE A 162 -17.59 -0.77 34.32
N ARG A 163 -17.68 -0.49 33.01
CA ARG A 163 -18.60 0.53 32.48
C ARG A 163 -19.97 0.02 32.06
N LYS A 164 -20.17 -1.30 31.92
CA LYS A 164 -21.40 -1.96 31.43
C LYS A 164 -21.94 -1.39 30.10
N LYS A 165 -21.10 -0.70 29.33
CA LYS A 165 -21.42 -0.03 28.06
C LYS A 165 -20.23 -0.10 27.13
N GLU A 166 -20.46 -0.49 25.88
CA GLU A 166 -19.47 -0.34 24.83
C GLU A 166 -19.47 1.11 24.33
N THR A 167 -18.31 1.75 24.36
CA THR A 167 -18.13 3.11 23.83
C THR A 167 -16.86 3.16 22.97
N PRO A 168 -16.78 4.04 21.96
CA PRO A 168 -15.55 4.22 21.17
C PRO A 168 -14.33 4.55 22.02
N PHE A 169 -14.53 5.24 23.15
CA PHE A 169 -13.49 5.56 24.12
C PHE A 169 -12.84 4.30 24.71
N ASN A 170 -13.59 3.21 24.91
CA ASN A 170 -13.04 1.95 25.42
C ASN A 170 -12.00 1.37 24.44
N ALA A 171 -12.26 1.42 23.13
CA ALA A 171 -11.33 0.93 22.10
C ALA A 171 -10.08 1.81 21.99
N ILE A 172 -10.24 3.13 22.08
CA ILE A 172 -9.11 4.09 22.12
C ILE A 172 -8.24 3.83 23.35
N LEU A 173 -8.83 3.80 24.54
CA LEU A 173 -8.11 3.60 25.79
C LEU A 173 -7.41 2.23 25.83
N ALA A 174 -8.11 1.16 25.43
CA ALA A 174 -7.53 -0.17 25.34
C ALA A 174 -6.37 -0.22 24.34
N GLY A 175 -6.54 0.36 23.15
CA GLY A 175 -5.48 0.41 22.13
C GLY A 175 -4.28 1.25 22.53
N SER A 176 -4.48 2.34 23.29
CA SER A 176 -3.40 3.17 23.77
C SER A 176 -2.60 2.55 24.89
N VAL A 177 -3.24 1.93 25.89
CA VAL A 177 -2.50 1.23 26.96
C VAL A 177 -1.82 -0.03 26.41
N ALA A 178 -2.48 -0.78 25.52
CA ALA A 178 -1.87 -1.92 24.84
C ALA A 178 -0.65 -1.52 23.99
N GLY A 179 -0.62 -0.28 23.48
CA GLY A 179 0.51 0.31 22.76
C GLY A 179 1.83 0.32 23.54
N LEU A 180 1.80 0.20 24.88
CA LEU A 180 3.01 0.10 25.71
C LEU A 180 3.86 -1.14 25.38
N SER A 181 3.32 -2.16 24.68
CA SER A 181 4.10 -3.30 24.19
C SER A 181 5.24 -2.91 23.23
N ILE A 182 5.25 -1.68 22.68
CA ILE A 182 6.37 -1.13 21.91
C ILE A 182 7.69 -1.08 22.68
N LEU A 183 7.65 -1.08 24.01
CA LEU A 183 8.82 -1.15 24.87
C LEU A 183 9.60 -2.47 24.73
N ALA A 184 8.99 -3.54 24.21
CA ALA A 184 9.66 -4.82 23.93
C ALA A 184 10.77 -4.74 22.87
N LEU A 185 10.75 -3.71 22.00
CA LEU A 185 11.83 -3.42 21.08
C LEU A 185 12.87 -2.55 21.78
N ASP A 186 14.14 -2.94 21.86
CA ASP A 186 15.15 -2.11 22.56
C ASP A 186 15.56 -0.87 21.77
N ASP A 187 15.61 -0.93 20.43
CA ASP A 187 16.10 0.13 19.56
C ASP A 187 15.11 1.32 19.46
N PRO A 188 15.45 2.52 20.01
CA PRO A 188 14.58 3.69 19.95
C PRO A 188 14.35 4.20 18.52
N SER A 189 15.30 3.98 17.61
CA SER A 189 15.18 4.39 16.21
C SER A 189 14.10 3.59 15.47
N ARG A 190 13.92 2.32 15.85
CA ARG A 190 12.82 1.46 15.38
C ARG A 190 11.49 1.82 16.03
N ARG A 191 11.45 2.05 17.35
CA ARG A 191 10.24 2.56 18.03
C ARG A 191 9.71 3.83 17.34
N ARG A 192 10.59 4.82 17.12
CA ARG A 192 10.30 6.08 16.42
C ARG A 192 9.86 5.87 14.97
N THR A 193 10.53 4.99 14.22
CA THR A 193 10.13 4.64 12.85
C THR A 193 8.71 4.07 12.81
N LEU A 194 8.36 3.17 13.74
CA LEU A 194 7.03 2.56 13.81
C LEU A 194 5.96 3.56 14.27
N ALA A 195 6.26 4.39 15.27
CA ALA A 195 5.37 5.45 15.75
C ALA A 195 5.01 6.44 14.62
N LEU A 196 6.01 6.93 13.87
CA LEU A 196 5.79 7.84 12.74
C LEU A 196 5.07 7.17 11.56
N TYR A 197 5.29 5.88 11.32
CA TYR A 197 4.53 5.12 10.32
C TYR A 197 3.06 4.96 10.72
N LEU A 198 2.78 4.63 11.98
CA LEU A 198 1.41 4.57 12.50
C LEU A 198 0.74 5.93 12.54
N LEU A 199 1.47 7.01 12.83
CA LEU A 199 0.96 8.38 12.74
C LEU A 199 0.54 8.71 11.30
N ALA A 200 1.36 8.38 10.30
CA ALA A 200 1.01 8.55 8.89
C ALA A 200 -0.23 7.73 8.50
N ARG A 201 -0.37 6.50 9.00
CA ARG A 201 -1.56 5.65 8.78
C ARG A 201 -2.81 6.15 9.51
N LEU A 202 -2.67 6.69 10.71
CA LEU A 202 -3.77 7.30 11.46
C LEU A 202 -4.23 8.58 10.75
N GLY A 203 -3.30 9.41 10.28
CA GLY A 203 -3.59 10.57 9.44
C GLY A 203 -4.29 10.19 8.13
N GLN A 204 -3.89 9.09 7.48
CA GLN A 204 -4.60 8.54 6.32
C GLN A 204 -6.06 8.17 6.65
N CYS A 205 -6.30 7.49 7.77
CA CYS A 205 -7.66 7.10 8.20
C CYS A 205 -8.50 8.34 8.53
N ALA A 206 -7.95 9.29 9.30
CA ALA A 206 -8.61 10.53 9.65
C ALA A 206 -8.94 11.40 8.43
N TYR A 207 -8.03 11.51 7.46
CA TYR A 207 -8.29 12.21 6.20
C TYR A 207 -9.42 11.53 5.40
N ASN A 208 -9.38 10.20 5.27
CA ASN A 208 -10.41 9.44 4.58
C ASN A 208 -11.79 9.55 5.26
N SER A 209 -11.83 9.58 6.61
CA SER A 209 -13.05 9.82 7.41
C SER A 209 -13.60 11.24 7.26
N ALA A 210 -12.72 12.25 7.35
CA ALA A 210 -13.10 13.64 7.18
C ALA A 210 -13.61 13.92 5.75
N LYS A 211 -13.05 13.21 4.76
CA LYS A 211 -13.49 13.23 3.37
C LYS A 211 -14.84 12.54 3.17
N SER A 212 -15.04 11.31 3.69
CA SER A 212 -16.31 10.59 3.53
C SER A 212 -17.48 11.30 4.20
N LYS A 213 -17.24 12.01 5.30
CA LYS A 213 -18.23 12.82 6.02
C LYS A 213 -18.40 14.24 5.46
N ASN A 214 -17.72 14.60 4.37
CA ASN A 214 -17.68 15.95 3.80
C ASN A 214 -17.31 17.08 4.80
N LYS A 215 -16.59 16.75 5.89
CA LYS A 215 -16.20 17.76 6.90
C LYS A 215 -14.93 18.52 6.55
N PHE A 216 -14.15 18.02 5.59
CA PHE A 216 -12.89 18.64 5.18
C PHE A 216 -13.08 19.61 4.01
N HIS A 217 -13.42 20.87 4.33
CA HIS A 217 -13.57 21.94 3.34
C HIS A 217 -12.27 22.72 3.05
N LEU A 218 -11.22 22.54 3.85
CA LEU A 218 -9.95 23.24 3.65
C LEU A 218 -9.35 22.88 2.27
N TRP A 219 -9.31 23.84 1.35
CA TRP A 219 -8.72 23.70 0.00
C TRP A 219 -9.39 22.74 -0.98
N GLY A 220 -10.63 22.32 -0.72
CA GLY A 220 -11.45 21.53 -1.65
C GLY A 220 -11.17 20.02 -1.62
N SER A 221 -12.14 19.26 -1.11
CA SER A 221 -12.13 17.79 -0.86
C SER A 221 -11.75 16.89 -2.07
N HIS A 222 -11.67 17.46 -3.28
CA HIS A 222 -11.56 16.74 -4.56
C HIS A 222 -10.21 16.92 -5.28
N TRP A 223 -9.13 17.30 -4.58
CA TRP A 223 -7.78 17.35 -5.17
C TRP A 223 -7.37 16.00 -5.81
N SER A 224 -7.36 15.95 -7.13
CA SER A 224 -7.12 14.74 -7.93
C SER A 224 -5.70 14.17 -7.80
N HIS A 225 -4.76 15.02 -7.32
CA HIS A 225 -3.33 14.77 -7.17
C HIS A 225 -2.79 15.08 -5.76
N GLY A 226 -3.64 15.07 -4.73
CA GLY A 226 -3.21 15.31 -3.34
C GLY A 226 -2.18 14.29 -2.83
N ASP A 227 -2.21 13.06 -3.36
CA ASP A 227 -1.19 12.02 -3.16
C ASP A 227 0.20 12.46 -3.64
N SER A 228 0.24 13.16 -4.76
CA SER A 228 1.43 13.62 -5.46
C SER A 228 1.99 14.88 -4.81
N LEU A 229 1.14 15.78 -4.31
CA LEU A 229 1.55 16.91 -3.46
C LEU A 229 2.15 16.43 -2.13
N LEU A 230 1.51 15.47 -1.46
CA LEU A 230 2.04 14.91 -0.21
C LEU A 230 3.41 14.25 -0.42
N PHE A 231 3.58 13.53 -1.53
CA PHE A 231 4.87 13.00 -1.95
C PHE A 231 5.89 14.13 -2.23
N ALA A 232 5.48 15.23 -2.86
CA ALA A 232 6.34 16.38 -3.13
C ALA A 232 6.89 17.05 -1.88
N LEU A 233 6.02 17.34 -0.91
CA LEU A 233 6.41 17.96 0.36
C LEU A 233 7.35 17.03 1.16
N ALA A 234 7.06 15.73 1.17
CA ALA A 234 7.90 14.74 1.83
C ALA A 234 9.29 14.61 1.14
N CYS A 235 9.33 14.56 -0.18
CA CYS A 235 10.58 14.51 -0.95
C CYS A 235 11.41 15.78 -0.85
N GLY A 236 10.77 16.97 -0.84
CA GLY A 236 11.45 18.24 -0.59
C GLY A 236 12.15 18.25 0.77
N GLN A 237 11.43 17.86 1.82
CA GLN A 237 11.99 17.76 3.17
C GLN A 237 13.12 16.72 3.25
N VAL A 238 12.96 15.54 2.64
CA VAL A 238 14.00 14.50 2.61
C VAL A 238 15.26 14.94 1.86
N MET A 239 15.13 15.60 0.69
CA MET A 239 16.30 16.05 -0.07
C MET A 239 17.01 17.23 0.60
N TYR A 240 16.25 18.14 1.22
CA TYR A 240 16.80 19.16 2.10
C TYR A 240 17.59 18.53 3.26
N ALA A 241 17.00 17.56 3.96
CA ALA A 241 17.63 16.85 5.07
C ALA A 241 18.92 16.14 4.62
N PHE A 242 18.87 15.37 3.53
CA PHE A 242 20.03 14.64 2.98
C PHE A 242 21.22 15.56 2.67
N VAL A 243 20.99 16.69 2.00
CA VAL A 243 22.09 17.61 1.66
C VAL A 243 22.54 18.42 2.87
N MET A 244 21.62 19.06 3.61
CA MET A 244 21.96 20.07 4.62
C MET A 244 22.20 19.54 6.03
N ARG A 245 21.54 18.44 6.43
CA ARG A 245 21.62 17.81 7.77
C ARG A 245 21.46 16.28 7.65
N PRO A 246 22.41 15.56 7.04
CA PRO A 246 22.28 14.12 6.78
C PRO A 246 22.00 13.30 8.04
N GLU A 247 22.58 13.68 9.18
CA GLU A 247 22.38 13.05 10.50
C GLU A 247 20.91 12.95 10.95
N SER A 248 20.02 13.75 10.36
CA SER A 248 18.57 13.69 10.60
C SER A 248 17.87 12.50 9.93
N LEU A 249 18.56 11.77 9.05
CA LEU A 249 18.05 10.60 8.33
C LEU A 249 18.76 9.30 8.76
N PRO A 250 18.10 8.13 8.74
CA PRO A 250 18.75 6.85 9.03
C PRO A 250 19.92 6.55 8.07
N LYS A 251 21.05 6.07 8.59
CA LYS A 251 22.28 5.78 7.80
C LYS A 251 22.01 4.92 6.56
N SER A 252 21.24 3.85 6.70
CA SER A 252 20.86 2.96 5.58
C SER A 252 20.07 3.66 4.47
N TYR A 253 19.31 4.70 4.80
CA TYR A 253 18.56 5.52 3.84
C TYR A 253 19.46 6.57 3.18
N GLN A 254 20.38 7.18 3.94
CA GLN A 254 21.43 8.05 3.38
C GLN A 254 22.31 7.29 2.37
N ASP A 255 22.79 6.10 2.73
CA ASP A 255 23.62 5.27 1.85
C ASP A 255 22.86 4.81 0.61
N PHE A 256 21.55 4.54 0.70
CA PHE A 256 20.71 4.27 -0.45
C PHE A 256 20.64 5.47 -1.41
N ILE A 257 20.38 6.68 -0.92
CA ILE A 257 20.35 7.90 -1.75
C ILE A 257 21.73 8.11 -2.38
N GLN A 258 22.81 8.03 -1.59
CA GLN A 258 24.17 8.28 -2.05
C GLN A 258 24.68 7.23 -3.06
N LYS A 259 24.25 5.96 -2.96
CA LYS A 259 24.57 4.92 -3.95
C LYS A 259 23.80 5.08 -5.26
N THR A 260 22.63 5.72 -5.20
CA THR A 260 21.70 5.90 -6.31
C THR A 260 21.95 7.20 -7.08
N GLY A 261 22.39 8.26 -6.39
CA GLY A 261 22.70 9.56 -6.96
C GLY A 261 24.04 9.62 -7.73
N PRO A 262 24.23 10.62 -8.60
CA PRO A 262 25.43 10.76 -9.42
C PRO A 262 26.58 11.52 -8.73
N VAL A 263 26.26 12.39 -7.76
CA VAL A 263 27.22 13.29 -7.09
C VAL A 263 27.93 12.60 -5.91
N ALA A 264 29.23 12.82 -5.76
CA ALA A 264 30.05 12.20 -4.71
C ALA A 264 29.90 12.84 -3.32
N LYS A 265 30.18 12.07 -2.26
CA LYS A 265 30.12 12.51 -0.84
C LYS A 265 30.89 13.83 -0.57
N PRO A 266 32.13 14.07 -1.07
CA PRO A 266 32.86 15.30 -0.80
C PRO A 266 32.18 16.56 -1.35
N ILE A 267 31.54 16.46 -2.53
CA ILE A 267 30.82 17.58 -3.16
C ILE A 267 29.62 17.98 -2.30
N TYR A 268 28.85 17.02 -1.77
CA TYR A 268 27.74 17.33 -0.85
C TYR A 268 28.20 17.97 0.46
N LYS A 269 29.40 17.61 0.96
CA LYS A 269 30.04 18.30 2.10
C LYS A 269 30.37 19.75 1.73
N ALA A 270 31.11 19.99 0.64
CA ALA A 270 31.47 21.32 0.17
C ALA A 270 30.25 22.23 -0.09
N VAL A 271 29.18 21.71 -0.70
CA VAL A 271 27.90 22.42 -0.91
C VAL A 271 27.24 22.81 0.42
N ARG A 272 27.22 21.90 1.40
CA ARG A 272 26.67 22.16 2.73
C ARG A 272 27.45 23.23 3.48
N ASP A 273 28.78 23.17 3.41
CA ASP A 273 29.68 24.05 4.15
C ASP A 273 29.65 25.47 3.53
N SER A 274 29.68 25.59 2.20
CA SER A 274 29.39 26.84 1.47
C SER A 274 28.02 27.44 1.86
N CYS A 275 26.95 26.64 1.86
CA CYS A 275 25.62 27.09 2.31
C CYS A 275 25.55 27.50 3.80
N ARG A 276 26.53 27.11 4.62
CA ARG A 276 26.64 27.48 6.04
C ARG A 276 27.59 28.66 6.29
N GLY A 277 28.39 29.07 5.30
CA GLY A 277 29.48 30.03 5.50
C GLY A 277 30.68 29.42 6.24
N SER A 278 30.81 28.10 6.24
CA SER A 278 31.95 27.38 6.83
C SER A 278 33.04 27.18 5.76
N PRO A 279 34.33 27.19 6.14
CA PRO A 279 35.43 26.97 5.19
C PRO A 279 35.32 25.57 4.57
N ILE A 280 35.60 25.48 3.27
CA ILE A 280 35.57 24.21 2.54
C ILE A 280 36.86 23.44 2.77
N ASP A 281 36.73 22.13 3.01
CA ASP A 281 37.82 21.16 3.05
C ASP A 281 38.45 20.96 1.64
N VAL A 282 39.32 21.91 1.27
CA VAL A 282 39.99 21.98 -0.04
C VAL A 282 40.88 20.77 -0.33
N VAL A 283 41.42 20.12 0.70
CA VAL A 283 42.27 18.92 0.57
C VAL A 283 41.42 17.74 0.11
N SER A 284 40.29 17.48 0.78
CA SER A 284 39.38 16.39 0.37
C SER A 284 38.78 16.60 -1.02
N LEU A 285 38.50 17.86 -1.38
CA LEU A 285 37.87 18.21 -2.66
C LEU A 285 38.87 18.16 -3.81
N SER A 286 40.09 18.67 -3.63
CA SER A 286 41.16 18.57 -4.64
C SER A 286 41.57 17.13 -4.89
N ALA A 287 41.74 16.31 -3.84
CA ALA A 287 42.03 14.88 -3.99
C ALA A 287 40.94 14.12 -4.77
N TYR A 288 39.67 14.50 -4.63
CA TYR A 288 38.59 13.95 -5.46
C TYR A 288 38.66 14.42 -6.92
N LEU A 289 38.88 15.72 -7.15
CA LEU A 289 38.93 16.29 -8.50
C LEU A 289 40.13 15.78 -9.31
N SER A 290 41.31 15.63 -8.69
CA SER A 290 42.52 15.08 -9.35
C SER A 290 42.38 13.61 -9.78
N ASN A 291 41.46 12.86 -9.17
CA ASN A 291 41.13 11.49 -9.57
C ASN A 291 40.06 11.41 -10.67
N SER A 292 39.38 12.51 -10.97
CA SER A 292 38.46 12.64 -12.11
C SER A 292 39.20 13.22 -13.31
N LYS A 293 38.66 13.03 -14.53
CA LYS A 293 39.33 13.47 -15.76
C LYS A 293 39.34 14.99 -15.98
N ALA A 294 38.89 15.79 -15.01
CA ALA A 294 38.83 17.25 -15.08
C ALA A 294 40.09 17.95 -14.53
N SER A 295 41.28 17.51 -14.94
CA SER A 295 42.53 18.20 -14.62
C SER A 295 42.74 19.45 -15.49
N SER A 296 42.07 20.55 -15.14
CA SER A 296 42.50 21.91 -15.55
C SER A 296 41.96 23.00 -14.60
N SER A 297 42.87 23.68 -13.89
CA SER A 297 42.75 25.10 -13.47
C SER A 297 41.46 25.64 -12.81
N LEU A 298 40.65 24.81 -12.13
CA LEU A 298 39.63 25.33 -11.21
C LEU A 298 40.31 25.94 -9.97
N LYS A 299 40.24 27.26 -9.82
CA LYS A 299 40.60 27.95 -8.57
C LYS A 299 39.63 27.54 -7.46
N ILE A 300 40.04 26.60 -6.61
CA ILE A 300 39.27 26.21 -5.42
C ILE A 300 39.42 27.33 -4.39
N GLN A 301 38.40 28.17 -4.27
CA GLN A 301 38.31 29.17 -3.21
C GLN A 301 37.79 28.52 -1.92
N GLU A 302 38.30 28.96 -0.76
CA GLU A 302 37.89 28.43 0.55
C GLU A 302 36.46 28.85 0.95
N PHE A 303 36.01 30.01 0.45
CA PHE A 303 34.68 30.59 0.68
C PHE A 303 33.96 30.97 -0.64
N PRO A 304 33.54 30.01 -1.48
CA PRO A 304 32.79 30.31 -2.69
C PRO A 304 31.31 30.58 -2.36
N SER A 305 30.72 31.61 -3.00
CA SER A 305 29.29 31.94 -2.87
C SER A 305 28.37 30.85 -3.45
N ILE A 306 28.88 30.09 -4.43
CA ILE A 306 28.19 28.97 -5.08
C ILE A 306 29.21 27.97 -5.61
N ILE A 307 28.96 26.67 -5.43
CA ILE A 307 29.75 25.61 -6.04
C ILE A 307 29.39 25.53 -7.55
N PRO A 308 30.36 25.65 -8.48
CA PRO A 308 30.07 25.60 -9.92
C PRO A 308 29.77 24.18 -10.38
N CYS A 309 28.99 24.06 -11.46
CA CYS A 309 28.60 22.77 -12.04
C CYS A 309 29.80 21.89 -12.46
N SER A 310 30.94 22.50 -12.83
CA SER A 310 32.20 21.81 -13.14
C SER A 310 32.75 20.98 -11.98
N MET A 311 32.56 21.40 -10.72
CA MET A 311 32.94 20.59 -9.55
C MET A 311 31.93 19.47 -9.25
N ILE A 312 30.68 19.59 -9.73
CA ILE A 312 29.60 18.64 -9.45
C ILE A 312 29.61 17.48 -10.43
N HIS A 313 29.97 17.75 -11.69
CA HIS A 313 30.04 16.76 -12.74
C HIS A 313 31.30 16.90 -13.62
N PRO A 314 32.50 16.73 -13.03
CA PRO A 314 33.78 16.99 -13.70
C PRO A 314 33.97 16.21 -15.01
N ASP A 315 33.50 14.96 -15.11
CA ASP A 315 33.64 14.12 -16.31
C ASP A 315 32.76 14.54 -17.52
N THR A 316 32.03 15.66 -17.43
CA THR A 316 31.04 16.10 -18.43
C THR A 316 30.99 17.62 -18.59
N SER A 317 31.21 18.10 -19.82
CA SER A 317 31.20 19.52 -20.18
C SER A 317 29.81 20.16 -20.20
N SER A 318 28.73 19.39 -20.36
CA SER A 318 27.36 19.91 -20.40
C SER A 318 26.44 19.28 -19.35
N CYS A 319 25.67 20.14 -18.66
CA CYS A 319 24.74 19.73 -17.60
C CYS A 319 23.68 18.74 -18.12
N LEU A 320 23.15 18.96 -19.33
CA LEU A 320 22.11 18.10 -19.91
C LEU A 320 22.64 16.69 -20.21
N GLN A 321 23.85 16.58 -20.77
CA GLN A 321 24.49 15.28 -21.03
C GLN A 321 24.83 14.57 -19.71
N HIS A 322 25.27 15.30 -18.68
CA HIS A 322 25.43 14.74 -17.35
C HIS A 322 24.12 14.16 -16.83
N ASN A 323 23.02 14.93 -16.85
CA ASN A 323 21.72 14.51 -16.34
C ASN A 323 21.18 13.27 -17.06
N ALA A 324 21.33 13.21 -18.39
CA ALA A 324 20.94 12.04 -19.18
C ALA A 324 21.77 10.79 -18.84
N ARG A 325 23.11 10.94 -18.73
CA ARG A 325 24.00 9.86 -18.28
C ARG A 325 23.69 9.40 -16.86
N ALA A 326 23.46 10.34 -15.94
CA ALA A 326 23.10 10.08 -14.56
C ALA A 326 21.78 9.30 -14.46
N ALA A 327 20.71 9.78 -15.10
CA ALA A 327 19.42 9.11 -15.13
C ALA A 327 19.52 7.69 -15.69
N SER A 328 20.23 7.49 -16.81
CA SER A 328 20.46 6.17 -17.42
C SER A 328 21.29 5.24 -16.51
N ALA A 329 22.33 5.76 -15.86
CA ALA A 329 23.14 5.00 -14.90
C ALA A 329 22.33 4.60 -13.66
N THR A 330 21.53 5.50 -13.11
CA THR A 330 20.59 5.23 -12.01
C THR A 330 19.57 4.17 -12.44
N PHE A 331 19.03 4.23 -13.65
CA PHE A 331 18.10 3.22 -14.17
C PHE A 331 18.75 1.82 -14.18
N ARG A 332 19.92 1.68 -14.82
CA ARG A 332 20.65 0.40 -14.90
C ARG A 332 21.01 -0.17 -13.52
N LYS A 333 21.43 0.70 -12.59
CA LYS A 333 21.79 0.31 -11.20
C LYS A 333 20.58 -0.14 -10.37
N THR A 334 19.42 0.47 -10.55
CA THR A 334 18.24 0.24 -9.69
C THR A 334 17.25 -0.78 -10.25
N PHE A 335 17.27 -1.01 -11.57
CA PHE A 335 16.38 -1.99 -12.23
C PHE A 335 16.38 -3.39 -11.57
N PRO A 336 17.53 -4.03 -11.24
CA PRO A 336 17.53 -5.36 -10.63
C PRO A 336 16.86 -5.41 -9.24
N LEU A 337 16.94 -4.30 -8.48
CA LEU A 337 16.31 -4.17 -7.17
C LEU A 337 14.79 -4.04 -7.32
N TYR A 338 14.32 -3.16 -8.20
CA TYR A 338 12.87 -3.02 -8.45
C TYR A 338 12.27 -4.26 -9.08
N PHE A 339 12.97 -4.91 -10.02
CA PHE A 339 12.55 -6.19 -10.59
C PHE A 339 12.36 -7.25 -9.51
N SER A 340 13.35 -7.45 -8.63
CA SER A 340 13.23 -8.37 -7.49
C SER A 340 12.06 -8.02 -6.56
N LEU A 341 11.87 -6.74 -6.22
CA LEU A 341 10.76 -6.28 -5.38
C LEU A 341 9.37 -6.46 -6.03
N THR A 342 9.26 -6.43 -7.36
CA THR A 342 8.00 -6.72 -8.06
C THR A 342 7.77 -8.22 -8.30
N PHE A 343 8.84 -8.98 -8.54
CA PHE A 343 8.78 -10.38 -8.94
C PHE A 343 8.58 -11.31 -7.73
N VAL A 344 9.39 -11.14 -6.66
CA VAL A 344 9.39 -12.05 -5.50
C VAL A 344 8.03 -12.10 -4.80
N PRO A 345 7.36 -10.98 -4.44
CA PRO A 345 6.05 -11.04 -3.80
C PRO A 345 4.98 -11.67 -4.70
N PHE A 346 5.07 -11.50 -6.03
CA PHE A 346 4.15 -12.12 -6.96
C PHE A 346 4.31 -13.64 -6.98
N VAL A 347 5.54 -14.14 -7.14
CA VAL A 347 5.83 -15.58 -7.16
C VAL A 347 5.48 -16.24 -5.82
N VAL A 348 5.83 -15.61 -4.69
CA VAL A 348 5.58 -16.18 -3.35
C VAL A 348 4.08 -16.19 -3.00
N LEU A 349 3.32 -15.14 -3.33
CA LEU A 349 1.91 -15.03 -2.95
C LEU A 349 0.93 -15.59 -3.99
N ARG A 350 1.37 -15.81 -5.25
CA ARG A 350 0.52 -16.26 -6.36
C ARG A 350 1.21 -17.37 -7.18
N LEU A 351 1.88 -18.31 -6.49
CA LEU A 351 2.66 -19.39 -7.11
C LEU A 351 1.88 -20.22 -8.13
N GLN A 352 0.62 -20.58 -7.82
CA GLN A 352 -0.28 -21.28 -8.75
C GLN A 352 -0.42 -20.50 -10.08
N LYS A 353 -0.84 -19.23 -10.01
CA LYS A 353 -1.03 -18.36 -11.20
C LYS A 353 0.28 -18.11 -11.97
N PHE A 354 1.43 -18.18 -11.31
CA PHE A 354 2.74 -18.13 -11.95
C PHE A 354 3.04 -19.42 -12.73
N MET A 355 2.73 -20.59 -12.18
CA MET A 355 2.86 -21.87 -12.90
C MET A 355 1.90 -21.95 -14.10
N ASP A 356 0.67 -21.45 -13.95
CA ASP A 356 -0.32 -21.42 -15.04
C ASP A 356 0.08 -20.49 -16.21
N SER A 357 0.82 -19.41 -15.93
CA SER A 357 1.11 -18.37 -16.92
C SER A 357 2.46 -17.64 -16.70
N PRO A 358 3.61 -18.36 -16.78
CA PRO A 358 4.91 -17.81 -16.39
C PRO A 358 5.36 -16.63 -17.26
N ALA A 359 5.13 -16.71 -18.58
CA ALA A 359 5.52 -15.65 -19.52
C ALA A 359 4.73 -14.33 -19.30
N ARG A 360 3.39 -14.43 -19.20
CA ARG A 360 2.51 -13.27 -18.92
C ARG A 360 2.84 -12.64 -17.57
N THR A 361 3.11 -13.46 -16.56
CA THR A 361 3.54 -13.01 -15.23
C THR A 361 4.88 -12.28 -15.28
N CYS A 362 5.89 -12.85 -15.94
CA CYS A 362 7.21 -12.24 -16.08
C CYS A 362 7.10 -10.88 -16.80
N TRP A 363 6.34 -10.80 -17.89
CA TRP A 363 6.10 -9.55 -18.62
C TRP A 363 5.44 -8.47 -17.75
N LEU A 364 4.43 -8.84 -16.95
CA LEU A 364 3.79 -7.91 -16.01
C LEU A 364 4.76 -7.41 -14.92
N ALA A 365 5.62 -8.29 -14.41
CA ALA A 365 6.67 -7.92 -13.46
C ALA A 365 7.71 -6.98 -14.09
N VAL A 366 8.19 -7.27 -15.30
CA VAL A 366 9.11 -6.40 -16.06
C VAL A 366 8.48 -5.03 -16.33
N LYS A 367 7.23 -4.97 -16.82
CA LYS A 367 6.52 -3.71 -17.06
C LYS A 367 6.36 -2.88 -15.77
N GLY A 368 6.11 -3.55 -14.64
CA GLY A 368 6.10 -2.91 -13.32
C GLY A 368 7.47 -2.39 -12.89
N ALA A 369 8.52 -3.20 -13.05
CA ALA A 369 9.90 -2.85 -12.71
C ALA A 369 10.41 -1.66 -13.53
N VAL A 370 10.22 -1.68 -14.85
CA VAL A 370 10.56 -0.58 -15.77
C VAL A 370 9.85 0.70 -15.33
N ARG A 371 8.52 0.70 -15.12
CA ARG A 371 7.78 1.89 -14.64
C ARG A 371 8.36 2.45 -13.33
N SER A 372 8.63 1.57 -12.36
CA SER A 372 9.22 1.94 -11.06
C SER A 372 10.60 2.59 -11.21
N THR A 373 11.41 2.01 -12.10
CA THR A 373 12.80 2.40 -12.32
C THR A 373 12.89 3.69 -13.12
N THR A 374 12.01 3.89 -14.11
CA THR A 374 11.87 5.16 -14.83
C THR A 374 11.45 6.28 -13.88
N PHE A 375 10.49 6.06 -12.97
CA PHE A 375 10.11 7.03 -11.94
C PHE A 375 11.32 7.52 -11.11
N LEU A 376 12.13 6.59 -10.57
CA LEU A 376 13.30 6.94 -9.75
C LEU A 376 14.44 7.56 -10.57
N SER A 377 14.67 7.06 -11.79
CA SER A 377 15.63 7.62 -12.74
C SER A 377 15.28 9.06 -13.11
N SER A 378 14.01 9.34 -13.42
CA SER A 378 13.50 10.68 -13.67
C SER A 378 13.57 11.58 -12.44
N PHE A 379 13.31 11.07 -11.23
CA PHE A 379 13.50 11.84 -9.99
C PHE A 379 14.94 12.38 -9.88
N VAL A 380 15.94 11.50 -10.06
CA VAL A 380 17.36 11.89 -10.00
C VAL A 380 17.72 12.87 -11.12
N GLY A 381 17.25 12.63 -12.35
CA GLY A 381 17.50 13.52 -13.49
C GLY A 381 16.90 14.92 -13.32
N ILE A 382 15.66 15.01 -12.84
CA ILE A 382 14.98 16.30 -12.60
C ILE A 382 15.63 17.01 -11.41
N PHE A 383 15.94 16.32 -10.31
CA PHE A 383 16.63 16.92 -9.16
C PHE A 383 17.95 17.56 -9.58
N GLN A 384 18.79 16.82 -10.30
CA GLN A 384 20.06 17.34 -10.81
C GLN A 384 19.84 18.49 -11.82
N GLY A 385 18.82 18.40 -12.67
CA GLY A 385 18.40 19.47 -13.58
C GLY A 385 18.08 20.77 -12.88
N VAL A 386 17.26 20.74 -11.83
CA VAL A 386 16.90 21.94 -11.05
C VAL A 386 18.10 22.53 -10.33
N ILE A 387 18.98 21.70 -9.75
CA ILE A 387 20.22 22.18 -9.10
C ILE A 387 21.18 22.83 -10.11
N CYS A 388 21.40 22.21 -11.28
CA CYS A 388 22.25 22.78 -12.32
C CYS A 388 21.65 24.05 -12.93
N LEU A 389 20.33 24.13 -13.10
CA LEU A 389 19.64 25.34 -13.57
C LEU A 389 19.76 26.47 -12.55
N HIS A 390 19.51 26.20 -11.27
CA HIS A 390 19.71 27.18 -10.20
C HIS A 390 21.14 27.73 -10.21
N ARG A 391 22.16 26.86 -10.33
CA ARG A 391 23.57 27.27 -10.37
C ARG A 391 23.98 28.07 -11.61
N LYS A 392 23.17 28.07 -12.67
CA LYS A 392 23.38 28.92 -13.85
C LYS A 392 22.73 30.30 -13.70
N VAL A 393 21.70 30.44 -12.86
CA VAL A 393 20.88 31.65 -12.73
C VAL A 393 21.17 32.43 -11.44
N ALA A 394 21.50 31.75 -10.35
CA ALA A 394 21.70 32.35 -9.03
C ALA A 394 23.19 32.58 -8.71
N VAL A 395 23.47 33.71 -8.07
CA VAL A 395 24.84 34.12 -7.64
C VAL A 395 25.26 33.47 -6.31
N LYS A 396 24.28 33.02 -5.50
CA LYS A 396 24.48 32.45 -4.16
C LYS A 396 23.67 31.17 -3.98
N ASP A 397 24.26 30.18 -3.32
CA ASP A 397 23.56 28.93 -2.98
C ASP A 397 22.67 29.11 -1.73
N HIS A 398 21.40 28.71 -1.82
CA HIS A 398 20.42 28.87 -0.74
C HIS A 398 19.87 27.51 -0.27
N LYS A 399 19.78 27.33 1.04
CA LYS A 399 19.35 26.05 1.65
C LYS A 399 17.96 25.57 1.18
N LEU A 400 17.06 26.51 0.86
CA LEU A 400 15.70 26.21 0.36
C LEU A 400 15.69 25.61 -1.06
N VAL A 401 16.75 25.80 -1.85
CA VAL A 401 16.85 25.29 -3.23
C VAL A 401 16.76 23.77 -3.27
N TYR A 402 17.36 23.08 -2.29
CA TYR A 402 17.34 21.62 -2.17
C TYR A 402 15.95 21.08 -1.79
N TRP A 403 15.18 21.88 -1.04
CA TRP A 403 13.79 21.58 -0.73
C TRP A 403 12.92 21.71 -1.98
N LEU A 404 13.03 22.83 -2.69
CA LEU A 404 12.33 23.08 -3.95
C LEU A 404 12.71 22.06 -5.04
N ALA A 405 14.00 21.75 -5.19
CA ALA A 405 14.48 20.74 -6.15
C ALA A 405 13.94 19.34 -5.83
N GLY A 406 13.87 18.95 -4.54
CA GLY A 406 13.21 17.71 -4.13
C GLY A 406 11.70 17.71 -4.42
N GLY A 407 11.04 18.85 -4.25
CA GLY A 407 9.63 19.08 -4.62
C GLY A 407 9.39 18.94 -6.12
N PHE A 408 10.16 19.62 -6.97
CA PHE A 408 10.05 19.51 -8.43
C PHE A 408 10.43 18.11 -8.95
N ALA A 409 11.48 17.50 -8.41
CA ALA A 409 11.89 16.14 -8.75
C ALA A 409 10.77 15.11 -8.50
N SER A 410 9.96 15.34 -7.46
CA SER A 410 8.86 14.47 -7.09
C SER A 410 7.75 14.35 -8.15
N LEU A 411 7.66 15.30 -9.10
CA LEU A 411 6.68 15.25 -10.20
C LEU A 411 6.86 13.98 -11.06
N SER A 412 8.03 13.34 -11.01
CA SER A 412 8.23 12.02 -11.60
C SER A 412 7.26 10.95 -11.05
N VAL A 413 6.67 11.12 -9.87
CA VAL A 413 5.68 10.20 -9.28
C VAL A 413 4.41 10.08 -10.13
N LEU A 414 4.16 11.02 -11.04
CA LEU A 414 3.10 10.91 -12.03
C LEU A 414 3.34 9.74 -13.00
N LEU A 415 4.60 9.36 -13.23
CA LEU A 415 5.00 8.15 -13.96
C LEU A 415 4.65 6.86 -13.19
N GLU A 416 4.24 6.92 -11.93
CA GLU A 416 3.78 5.76 -11.16
C GLU A 416 2.25 5.57 -11.20
N LYS A 417 1.77 4.35 -10.91
CA LYS A 417 0.33 4.03 -10.91
C LYS A 417 -0.36 4.78 -9.77
N LYS A 418 -1.55 5.37 -9.99
CA LYS A 418 -2.29 6.16 -9.00
C LYS A 418 -2.40 5.46 -7.63
N ALA A 419 -2.79 4.19 -7.62
CA ALA A 419 -2.89 3.37 -6.39
C ALA A 419 -1.56 3.22 -5.60
N ARG A 420 -0.40 3.37 -6.26
CA ARG A 420 0.93 3.30 -5.63
C ARG A 420 1.45 4.65 -5.15
N ARG A 421 1.00 5.77 -5.74
CA ARG A 421 1.48 7.13 -5.39
C ARG A 421 1.24 7.46 -3.91
N GLY A 422 0.03 7.19 -3.41
CA GLY A 422 -0.30 7.38 -1.99
C GLY A 422 0.52 6.51 -1.04
N GLU A 423 0.79 5.25 -1.42
CA GLU A 423 1.65 4.35 -0.64
C GLU A 423 3.13 4.79 -0.64
N LEU A 424 3.62 5.35 -1.75
CA LEU A 424 4.96 5.98 -1.81
C LEU A 424 5.02 7.26 -0.96
N ALA A 425 3.98 8.10 -0.98
CA ALA A 425 3.86 9.26 -0.10
C ALA A 425 3.92 8.86 1.37
N LEU A 426 3.12 7.87 1.79
CA LEU A 426 3.07 7.36 3.16
C LEU A 426 4.33 6.56 3.56
N TYR A 427 5.15 6.12 2.60
CA TYR A 427 6.46 5.53 2.87
C TYR A 427 7.55 6.60 3.14
N VAL A 428 7.55 7.70 2.37
CA VAL A 428 8.55 8.78 2.54
C VAL A 428 8.16 9.75 3.67
N LEU A 429 6.86 10.00 3.89
CA LEU A 429 6.36 10.95 4.88
C LEU A 429 6.89 10.71 6.31
N PRO A 430 6.96 9.47 6.86
CA PRO A 430 7.58 9.23 8.16
C PRO A 430 9.05 9.65 8.22
N ARG A 431 9.82 9.50 7.12
CA ARG A 431 11.23 9.94 7.07
C ARG A 431 11.35 11.46 6.96
N ALA A 432 10.45 12.10 6.22
CA ALA A 432 10.35 13.54 6.17
C ALA A 432 10.04 14.11 7.57
N GLY A 433 9.01 13.57 8.24
CA GLY A 433 8.61 13.95 9.60
C GLY A 433 9.71 13.74 10.64
N ASP A 434 10.41 12.60 10.60
CA ASP A 434 11.52 12.30 11.52
C ASP A 434 12.67 13.32 11.37
N SER A 435 13.03 13.63 10.12
CA SER A 435 14.07 14.62 9.84
C SER A 435 13.65 16.03 10.29
N LEU A 436 12.37 16.39 10.08
CA LEU A 436 11.82 17.70 10.44
C LEU A 436 11.78 17.87 11.95
N TRP A 437 11.31 16.85 12.69
CA TRP A 437 11.33 16.82 14.15
C TRP A 437 12.74 17.05 14.70
N TYR A 438 13.71 16.26 14.22
CA TYR A 438 15.12 16.43 14.60
C TYR A 438 15.67 17.83 14.30
N ILE A 439 15.25 18.47 13.20
CA ILE A 439 15.66 19.83 12.84
C ILE A 439 15.02 20.89 13.76
N LEU A 440 13.75 20.69 14.15
CA LEU A 440 13.01 21.62 15.02
C LEU A 440 13.52 21.56 16.47
N VAL A 441 13.79 20.37 17.01
CA VAL A 441 14.42 20.19 18.33
C VAL A 441 15.81 20.83 18.36
N ASN A 442 16.65 20.60 17.33
CA ASN A 442 17.95 21.25 17.18
C ASN A 442 17.92 22.77 16.91
N ARG A 443 16.73 23.37 16.79
CA ARG A 443 16.52 24.82 16.73
C ARG A 443 15.77 25.35 17.95
N HIS A 444 15.57 24.52 18.97
CA HIS A 444 14.83 24.83 20.20
C HIS A 444 13.36 25.27 19.97
N PHE A 445 12.78 24.96 18.81
CA PHE A 445 11.34 25.18 18.55
C PHE A 445 10.45 24.13 19.22
N LEU A 446 10.99 22.96 19.53
CA LEU A 446 10.30 21.87 20.20
C LEU A 446 11.17 21.32 21.34
N PRO A 447 10.59 20.96 22.50
CA PRO A 447 11.33 20.38 23.61
C PRO A 447 11.81 18.96 23.28
N ASP A 448 13.02 18.61 23.74
CA ASP A 448 13.55 17.25 23.64
C ASP A 448 12.96 16.36 24.75
N ILE A 449 11.85 15.70 24.44
CA ILE A 449 11.16 14.80 25.37
C ILE A 449 11.67 13.37 25.17
N LYS A 450 12.40 12.86 26.16
CA LYS A 450 12.89 11.47 26.18
C LYS A 450 11.72 10.48 26.06
N ASN A 451 11.87 9.47 25.20
CA ASN A 451 10.88 8.43 24.91
C ASN A 451 9.52 8.94 24.35
N ALA A 452 9.46 10.15 23.78
CA ALA A 452 8.23 10.69 23.18
C ALA A 452 7.62 9.78 22.09
N GLU A 453 8.44 8.97 21.41
CA GLU A 453 8.00 7.99 20.43
C GLU A 453 7.11 6.88 21.03
N VAL A 454 7.28 6.56 22.32
CA VAL A 454 6.43 5.57 23.02
C VAL A 454 5.03 6.15 23.24
N ALA A 455 4.95 7.38 23.75
CA ALA A 455 3.67 8.08 23.94
C ALA A 455 2.95 8.29 22.59
N LEU A 456 3.69 8.70 21.55
CA LEU A 456 3.17 8.83 20.20
C LEU A 456 2.63 7.51 19.65
N PHE A 457 3.37 6.40 19.82
CA PHE A 457 2.92 5.06 19.41
C PHE A 457 1.62 4.66 20.11
N CYS A 458 1.52 4.87 21.43
CA CYS A 458 0.33 4.59 22.21
C CYS A 458 -0.89 5.38 21.72
N LEU A 459 -0.75 6.70 21.53
CA LEU A 459 -1.84 7.53 20.97
C LEU A 459 -2.25 7.08 19.57
N CYS A 460 -1.27 6.74 18.72
CA CYS A 460 -1.54 6.26 17.37
C CYS A 460 -2.28 4.92 17.37
N MET A 461 -1.90 3.95 18.22
CA MET A 461 -2.56 2.66 18.30
C MET A 461 -4.01 2.76 18.79
N GLY A 462 -4.29 3.62 19.79
CA GLY A 462 -5.67 3.90 20.23
C GLY A 462 -6.54 4.46 19.10
N GLY A 463 -6.03 5.43 18.34
CA GLY A 463 -6.72 5.96 17.16
C GLY A 463 -6.92 4.91 16.06
N ILE A 464 -5.93 4.06 15.81
CA ILE A 464 -6.03 2.97 14.82
C ILE A 464 -7.07 1.92 15.23
N MET A 465 -7.19 1.57 16.52
CA MET A 465 -8.26 0.68 17.01
C MET A 465 -9.65 1.30 16.83
N TYR A 466 -9.80 2.61 17.08
CA TYR A 466 -11.06 3.32 16.83
C TYR A 466 -11.52 3.20 15.37
N TYR A 467 -10.65 3.56 14.41
CA TYR A 467 -10.98 3.46 12.98
C TYR A 467 -11.21 2.01 12.53
N LEU A 468 -10.49 1.03 13.10
CA LEU A 468 -10.67 -0.38 12.76
C LEU A 468 -12.06 -0.93 13.08
N GLU A 469 -12.67 -0.43 14.16
CA GLU A 469 -13.96 -0.89 14.66
C GLU A 469 -15.13 -0.06 14.12
N HIS A 470 -14.99 1.26 14.05
CA HIS A 470 -16.10 2.15 13.69
C HIS A 470 -16.13 2.49 12.19
N GLU A 471 -14.96 2.57 11.53
CA GLU A 471 -14.83 3.04 10.14
C GLU A 471 -13.79 2.22 9.35
N PRO A 472 -13.92 0.88 9.29
CA PRO A 472 -12.89 0.00 8.73
C PRO A 472 -12.57 0.27 7.26
N ASP A 473 -13.43 0.95 6.51
CA ASP A 473 -13.22 1.28 5.10
C ASP A 473 -12.36 2.52 4.87
N THR A 474 -12.08 3.32 5.91
CA THR A 474 -11.10 4.42 5.83
C THR A 474 -9.66 3.90 5.86
N MET A 475 -9.45 2.66 6.31
CA MET A 475 -8.13 2.04 6.45
C MET A 475 -7.63 1.40 5.15
N ALA A 476 -6.33 1.45 4.91
CA ALA A 476 -5.71 0.71 3.80
C ALA A 476 -5.96 -0.82 3.95
N PRO A 477 -6.42 -1.53 2.89
CA PRO A 477 -6.81 -2.94 2.99
C PRO A 477 -5.74 -3.87 3.56
N PHE A 478 -4.46 -3.61 3.23
CA PHE A 478 -3.31 -4.36 3.74
C PHE A 478 -3.14 -4.20 5.27
N LEU A 479 -3.23 -2.95 5.77
CA LEU A 479 -3.12 -2.66 7.20
C LEU A 479 -4.30 -3.27 7.96
N ARG A 480 -5.52 -3.11 7.42
CA ARG A 480 -6.75 -3.72 7.95
C ARG A 480 -6.63 -5.24 8.04
N GLY A 481 -6.14 -5.89 6.98
CA GLY A 481 -5.93 -7.34 6.94
C GLY A 481 -4.91 -7.83 7.96
N ILE A 482 -3.78 -7.13 8.10
CA ILE A 482 -2.75 -7.46 9.12
C ILE A 482 -3.32 -7.35 10.53
N ILE A 483 -3.93 -6.21 10.87
CA ILE A 483 -4.40 -5.97 12.24
C ILE A 483 -5.54 -6.93 12.59
N ARG A 484 -6.49 -7.18 11.67
CA ARG A 484 -7.55 -8.18 11.89
C ARG A 484 -6.99 -9.60 12.03
N ARG A 485 -5.98 -9.98 11.25
CA ARG A 485 -5.36 -11.32 11.37
C ARG A 485 -4.67 -11.55 12.73
N PHE A 486 -4.11 -10.51 13.34
CA PHE A 486 -3.53 -10.61 14.69
C PHE A 486 -4.59 -10.48 15.81
N LEU A 487 -5.60 -9.61 15.67
CA LEU A 487 -6.64 -9.46 16.69
C LEU A 487 -7.67 -10.59 16.74
N ALA A 488 -7.99 -11.21 15.60
CA ALA A 488 -9.01 -12.25 15.47
C ALA A 488 -8.41 -13.67 15.51
N SER A 489 -7.18 -13.83 16.01
CA SER A 489 -6.47 -15.10 15.94
C SER A 489 -6.99 -16.10 16.99
N ARG A 490 -8.00 -16.90 16.61
CA ARG A 490 -8.22 -18.30 17.03
C ARG A 490 -7.83 -19.17 15.84
N ILE A 491 -6.83 -20.06 15.98
CA ILE A 491 -6.39 -20.93 14.86
C ILE A 491 -7.24 -22.21 14.76
N THR A 492 -8.06 -22.50 15.77
CA THR A 492 -9.25 -23.34 15.61
C THR A 492 -10.38 -22.46 15.06
N ASN A 493 -10.70 -22.64 13.77
CA ASN A 493 -12.02 -22.26 13.28
C ASN A 493 -13.06 -23.11 14.04
N PRO A 494 -14.04 -22.55 14.77
CA PRO A 494 -15.36 -23.14 14.67
C PRO A 494 -15.74 -23.07 13.17
N PRO A 495 -16.39 -24.09 12.59
CA PRO A 495 -16.86 -23.97 11.22
C PRO A 495 -17.71 -22.71 11.11
N PRO A 496 -17.57 -21.89 10.04
CA PRO A 496 -18.44 -20.74 9.88
C PRO A 496 -19.88 -21.25 9.88
N SER A 497 -20.66 -20.84 10.88
CA SER A 497 -22.11 -21.09 10.91
C SER A 497 -22.65 -20.63 9.56
N ALA A 498 -23.14 -21.57 8.76
CA ALA A 498 -23.19 -21.43 7.31
C ALA A 498 -23.79 -20.08 6.89
N ASN A 499 -22.95 -19.20 6.32
CA ASN A 499 -23.34 -17.85 5.92
C ASN A 499 -24.30 -17.91 4.72
N ARG A 500 -25.59 -18.09 5.01
CA ARG A 500 -26.72 -18.01 4.05
C ARG A 500 -26.76 -16.69 3.27
N THR A 501 -26.04 -15.68 3.72
CA THR A 501 -25.89 -14.37 3.07
C THR A 501 -25.13 -14.41 1.75
N ALA A 502 -24.22 -15.38 1.53
CA ALA A 502 -23.46 -15.46 0.28
C ALA A 502 -24.33 -15.91 -0.91
N SER A 503 -25.33 -16.75 -0.65
CA SER A 503 -26.28 -17.26 -1.66
C SER A 503 -27.19 -16.16 -2.22
N TYR A 504 -27.56 -15.18 -1.39
CA TYR A 504 -28.49 -14.11 -1.76
C TYR A 504 -27.86 -13.11 -2.75
N VAL A 505 -26.60 -12.73 -2.53
CA VAL A 505 -25.86 -11.83 -3.45
C VAL A 505 -25.59 -12.50 -4.79
N TYR A 506 -25.47 -13.83 -4.85
CA TYR A 506 -25.30 -14.55 -6.11
C TYR A 506 -26.61 -14.59 -6.93
N LEU A 507 -27.75 -14.87 -6.29
CA LEU A 507 -29.07 -14.85 -6.93
C LEU A 507 -29.48 -13.45 -7.42
N GLN A 508 -29.24 -12.41 -6.62
CA GLN A 508 -29.56 -11.03 -6.99
C GLN A 508 -28.74 -10.53 -8.20
N ASN A 509 -27.55 -11.09 -8.44
CA ASN A 509 -26.76 -10.82 -9.64
C ASN A 509 -27.18 -11.67 -10.86
N LEU A 510 -27.87 -12.79 -10.66
CA LEU A 510 -28.46 -13.59 -11.75
C LEU A 510 -29.77 -12.97 -12.24
N GLU A 511 -30.68 -12.57 -11.34
CA GLU A 511 -31.92 -11.87 -11.71
C GLU A 511 -31.66 -10.54 -12.42
N ALA A 512 -30.56 -9.85 -12.09
CA ALA A 512 -30.13 -8.64 -12.79
C ALA A 512 -29.57 -8.90 -14.21
N ALA A 513 -29.18 -10.14 -14.52
CA ALA A 513 -28.62 -10.55 -15.81
C ALA A 513 -29.68 -11.14 -16.77
N GLU A 514 -30.83 -11.56 -16.27
CA GLU A 514 -31.79 -12.41 -17.02
C GLU A 514 -33.07 -11.68 -17.48
N LYS A 515 -33.13 -10.34 -17.42
CA LYS A 515 -34.21 -9.55 -18.06
C LYS A 515 -33.88 -9.19 -19.51
N PRO A 516 -34.48 -9.83 -20.53
CA PRO A 516 -34.34 -9.40 -21.91
C PRO A 516 -35.10 -8.08 -22.14
N LYS A 517 -34.44 -7.12 -22.79
CA LYS A 517 -35.11 -5.91 -23.30
C LYS A 517 -35.76 -6.23 -24.64
N LEU A 518 -37.09 -6.33 -24.68
CA LEU A 518 -37.84 -6.14 -25.93
C LEU A 518 -38.04 -4.64 -26.18
N LEU A 519 -37.85 -4.24 -27.43
CA LEU A 519 -37.84 -2.85 -27.90
C LEU A 519 -39.21 -2.43 -28.42
N GLU A 520 -39.66 -1.23 -28.04
CA GLU A 520 -40.38 -0.38 -28.97
C GLU A 520 -39.37 0.49 -29.74
N SER A 521 -39.57 0.62 -31.06
CA SER A 521 -38.78 1.49 -31.93
C SER A 521 -39.60 1.93 -33.13
N SER A 522 -39.77 3.25 -33.27
CA SER A 522 -40.26 3.95 -34.45
C SER A 522 -39.92 5.44 -34.26
N ASN A 523 -39.27 6.18 -35.15
CA ASN A 523 -38.78 5.91 -36.51
C ASN A 523 -37.54 6.77 -36.84
N GLY A 524 -36.67 6.25 -37.73
CA GLY A 524 -35.77 7.03 -38.61
C GLY A 524 -34.49 7.65 -38.00
N THR A 525 -33.36 7.77 -38.70
CA THR A 525 -32.95 7.24 -40.03
C THR A 525 -31.41 7.19 -40.07
N GLU A 526 -30.86 6.35 -40.96
CA GLU A 526 -29.43 6.26 -41.37
C GLU A 526 -28.44 5.46 -40.49
N ALA A 527 -27.49 4.83 -41.18
CA ALA A 527 -26.49 3.85 -40.73
C ALA A 527 -25.25 3.97 -41.68
N PRO A 528 -24.24 3.08 -41.69
CA PRO A 528 -23.80 2.07 -40.71
C PRO A 528 -22.29 2.15 -40.36
N ALA A 529 -21.83 1.46 -39.31
CA ALA A 529 -20.50 0.81 -39.28
C ALA A 529 -20.36 -0.11 -38.04
N SER A 530 -19.64 -1.22 -38.21
CA SER A 530 -19.42 -2.23 -37.17
C SER A 530 -18.24 -1.93 -36.25
N GLU A 531 -18.40 -2.09 -34.93
CA GLU A 531 -17.25 -2.41 -34.06
C GLU A 531 -17.61 -3.40 -32.94
N LYS A 532 -16.80 -4.45 -32.81
CA LYS A 532 -16.98 -5.54 -31.82
C LYS A 532 -16.38 -5.13 -30.47
N LEU A 533 -17.22 -4.74 -29.52
CA LEU A 533 -16.78 -4.50 -28.14
C LEU A 533 -16.62 -5.83 -27.38
N ASN A 534 -15.36 -6.27 -27.23
CA ASN A 534 -15.00 -7.41 -26.39
C ASN A 534 -15.06 -7.01 -24.91
N LEU A 535 -15.75 -7.79 -24.08
CA LEU A 535 -15.73 -7.66 -22.63
C LEU A 535 -14.42 -8.24 -22.04
N GLU A 536 -13.58 -7.40 -21.44
CA GLU A 536 -12.63 -7.86 -20.42
C GLU A 536 -12.30 -6.75 -19.38
N SER A 537 -13.27 -6.44 -18.53
CA SER A 537 -13.09 -5.76 -17.24
C SER A 537 -14.10 -6.35 -16.27
N ILE A 538 -13.73 -7.02 -15.18
CA ILE A 538 -12.90 -6.49 -14.07
C ILE A 538 -11.99 -7.60 -13.49
N PRO A 539 -10.69 -7.31 -13.25
CA PRO A 539 -9.91 -8.09 -12.29
C PRO A 539 -9.13 -7.26 -11.27
N GLY A 540 -9.27 -7.61 -9.99
CA GLY A 540 -8.15 -7.57 -9.04
C GLY A 540 -8.27 -6.67 -7.80
N LEU A 541 -8.60 -7.30 -6.68
CA LEU A 541 -7.74 -7.28 -5.50
C LEU A 541 -6.85 -8.56 -5.53
#